data_AF-A0A845UIG0-F1
#
_entry.id   AF-A0A845UIG0-F1
#
_cell.length_a   1.000
_cell.length_b   1.000
_cell.length_c   1.000
_cell.angle_alpha   90.00
_cell.angle_beta   90.00
_cell.angle_gamma   90.00
#
_symmetry.space_group_name_H-M   'P 1'
#
loop_
_entity.id
_entity.type
_entity.pdbx_description
1 polymer ?
#
loop_
_entity_poly.entity_id
_entity_poly.type
_entity_poly.pdbx_seq_one_letter_code
_entity_poly.pdbx_strand_id
1 'polypeptide(L)' 'MAINRAMHPITDAEIIECLEREAERIEKDVAQTKRMGDTRPELLHAAAKRIREIAEKE' A
#
# COMPACT_ATOMS: atom_id res chain seq x y z
N MET A 1 9.51 20.26 -13.74
CA MET A 1 10.27 20.07 -12.50
C MET A 1 10.37 18.57 -12.24
N ALA A 2 11.57 18.00 -12.33
CA ALA A 2 11.78 16.61 -11.93
C ALA A 2 11.90 16.57 -10.41
N ILE A 3 11.02 15.84 -9.73
CA ILE A 3 11.18 15.56 -8.31
C ILE A 3 12.47 14.76 -8.19
N ASN A 4 13.49 15.34 -7.54
CA ASN A 4 14.74 14.65 -7.29
C ASN A 4 14.46 13.54 -6.27
N ARG A 5 14.23 12.32 -6.77
CA ARG A 5 13.92 11.13 -5.97
C ARG A 5 15.00 10.82 -4.92
N ALA A 6 16.21 11.37 -5.07
CA ALA A 6 17.29 11.23 -4.09
C ALA A 6 17.14 12.13 -2.85
N MET A 7 16.30 13.18 -2.88
CA MET A 7 16.13 14.09 -1.73
C MET A 7 15.06 13.64 -0.73
N HIS A 8 14.18 12.73 -1.12
CA HIS A 8 13.16 12.14 -0.25
C HIS A 8 13.19 10.62 -0.44
N PRO A 9 14.15 9.92 0.17
CA PRO A 9 14.15 8.46 0.14
C PRO A 9 12.90 7.99 0.88
N ILE A 10 11.92 7.49 0.13
CA ILE A 10 10.75 6.85 0.72
C ILE A 10 11.24 5.51 1.26
N THR A 11 11.12 5.32 2.56
CA THR A 11 11.48 4.08 3.24
C THR A 11 10.43 3.01 2.97
N ASP A 12 10.83 1.74 3.04
CA ASP A 12 9.89 0.62 2.95
C ASP A 12 8.76 0.73 3.98
N ALA A 13 9.06 1.26 5.18
CA ALA A 13 8.07 1.53 6.21
C ALA A 13 7.01 2.55 5.76
N GLU A 14 7.42 3.66 5.12
CA GLU A 14 6.50 4.67 4.58
C GLU A 14 5.66 4.12 3.41
N ILE A 15 6.24 3.24 2.58
CA ILE A 15 5.51 2.57 1.51
C ILE A 15 4.45 1.63 2.11
N ILE A 16 4.82 0.81 3.09
CA ILE A 16 3.91 -0.10 3.79
C ILE A 16 2.75 0.67 4.42
N GLU A 17 3.04 1.73 5.17
CA GLU A 17 2.01 2.55 5.83
C GLU A 17 1.04 3.16 4.80
N CYS A 18 1.56 3.64 3.67
CA CYS A 18 0.74 4.18 2.59
C CYS A 18 -0.18 3.11 1.99
N LEU A 19 0.35 1.92 1.70
CA LEU A 19 -0.40 0.81 1.14
C LEU A 19 -1.51 0.33 2.06
N GLU A 20 -1.24 0.17 3.36
CA GLU A 20 -2.24 -0.26 4.34
C GLU A 20 -3.34 0.78 4.53
N ARG A 21 -2.98 2.07 4.61
CA ARG A 21 -3.96 3.17 4.72
C ARG A 21 -4.87 3.24 3.50
N GLU A 22 -4.33 3.04 2.30
CA GLU A 22 -5.11 3.00 1.07
C GLU A 22 -6.01 1.76 0.98
N ALA A 23 -5.51 0.60 1.41
CA ALA A 23 -6.31 -0.62 1.49
C ALA A 23 -7.54 -0.41 2.39
N GLU A 24 -7.34 0.09 3.61
CA GLU A 24 -8.44 0.41 4.54
C GLU A 24 -9.45 1.42 3.97
N ARG A 25 -8.95 2.43 3.25
CA ARG A 25 -9.82 3.41 2.60
C ARG A 25 -10.71 2.75 1.54
N ILE A 26 -10.14 1.87 0.74
CA ILE A 26 -10.88 1.15 -0.31
C ILE A 26 -11.83 0.13 0.30
N GLU A 27 -11.46 -0.58 1.38
CA GLU A 27 -12.38 -1.48 2.10
C GLU A 27 -13.62 -0.74 2.59
N LYS A 28 -13.44 0.45 3.16
CA LYS A 28 -14.55 1.32 3.58
C LYS A 28 -15.40 1.76 2.39
N ASP A 29 -14.79 2.15 1.28
CA ASP A 29 -15.51 2.50 0.05
C ASP A 29 -16.31 1.32 -0.51
N VAL A 30 -15.71 0.12 -0.57
CA VAL A 30 -16.36 -1.12 -1.03
C VAL A 30 -17.53 -1.50 -0.13
N ALA A 31 -17.36 -1.42 1.19
CA ALA A 31 -18.43 -1.68 2.16
C ALA A 31 -19.59 -0.69 1.99
N GLN A 32 -19.30 0.59 1.72
CA GLN A 32 -20.31 1.63 1.51
C GLN A 32 -21.01 1.52 0.14
N THR A 33 -20.26 1.19 -0.92
CA THR A 33 -20.75 1.16 -2.30
C THR A 33 -21.28 -0.22 -2.74
N LYS A 34 -21.14 -1.25 -1.89
CA LYS A 34 -21.48 -2.66 -2.18
C LYS A 34 -20.83 -3.18 -3.47
N ARG A 35 -19.63 -2.69 -3.81
CA ARG A 35 -18.85 -3.17 -4.97
C ARG A 35 -18.29 -4.56 -4.67
N MET A 36 -19.11 -5.59 -4.87
CA MET A 36 -18.67 -6.97 -4.70
C MET A 36 -17.59 -7.32 -5.74
N GLY A 37 -16.51 -7.95 -5.29
CA GLY A 37 -15.43 -8.44 -6.15
C GLY A 37 -14.30 -7.43 -6.42
N ASP A 38 -14.27 -6.30 -5.72
CA ASP A 38 -13.11 -5.40 -5.77
C ASP A 38 -11.95 -6.01 -4.99
N THR A 39 -10.91 -6.44 -5.71
CA THR A 39 -9.73 -7.12 -5.14
C THR A 39 -8.58 -6.16 -4.81
N ARG A 40 -8.79 -4.84 -4.99
CA ARG A 40 -7.75 -3.83 -4.76
C ARG A 40 -7.25 -3.82 -3.31
N PRO A 41 -8.10 -3.89 -2.27
CA PRO A 41 -7.62 -3.99 -0.89
C PRO A 41 -6.67 -5.15 -0.65
N GLU A 42 -7.03 -6.33 -1.15
CA GLU A 42 -6.26 -7.56 -0.97
C GLU A 42 -4.91 -7.47 -1.69
N LEU A 43 -4.88 -6.86 -2.88
CA LEU A 43 -3.64 -6.62 -3.61
C LEU A 43 -2.72 -5.63 -2.89
N LEU A 44 -3.27 -4.57 -2.28
CA LEU A 44 -2.50 -3.60 -1.51
C LEU A 44 -1.91 -4.22 -0.23
N HIS A 45 -2.70 -5.02 0.50
CA HIS A 45 -2.21 -5.77 1.66
C HIS A 45 -1.13 -6.79 1.27
N ALA A 46 -1.31 -7.50 0.15
CA ALA A 46 -0.31 -8.44 -0.36
C ALA A 46 1.01 -7.72 -0.74
N ALA A 47 0.93 -6.53 -1.35
CA ALA A 47 2.09 -5.72 -1.66
C ALA A 47 2.82 -5.26 -0.39
N ALA A 48 2.09 -4.75 0.61
CA ALA A 48 2.67 -4.35 1.90
C ALA A 48 3.37 -5.52 2.60
N LYS A 49 2.73 -6.70 2.62
CA LYS A 49 3.33 -7.93 3.16
C LYS A 49 4.60 -8.31 2.41
N ARG A 50 4.61 -8.22 1.08
CA ARG A 50 5.78 -8.60 0.27
C ARG A 50 6.98 -7.70 0.54
N ILE A 51 6.76 -6.41 0.73
CA ILE A 51 7.82 -5.45 1.06
C ILE A 51 8.41 -5.76 2.43
N ARG A 52 7.56 -6.05 3.45
CA ARG A 52 8.03 -6.50 4.78
C ARG A 52 8.94 -7.73 4.69
N GLU A 53 8.50 -8.75 3.95
CA GLU A 53 9.27 -9.99 3.77
C GLU A 53 10.61 -9.79 3.07
N ILE A 54 10.74 -8.76 2.22
CA ILE A 54 12.00 -8.42 1.57
C ILE A 54 12.91 -7.69 2.56
N ALA A 55 12.38 -6.70 3.28
CA ALA A 55 13.11 -5.94 4.29
C ALA A 55 13.64 -6.82 5.44
N GLU A 56 12.96 -7.93 5.78
CA GLU A 56 13.41 -8.90 6.80
C GLU A 56 14.50 -9.86 6.30
N LYS A 57 14.73 -9.95 4.99
CA LYS A 57 15.73 -10.86 4.38
C LYS A 57 17.04 -10.17 4.02
N GLU A 58 17.09 -8.85 4.09
CA GLU A 58 18.31 -8.04 3.94
C GLU A 58 19.02 -7.86 5.30
#